data_AF-A0A2N5P5N2-F1
#
_entry.id   AF-A0A2N5P5N2-F1
#
_cell.length_a   1.000
_cell.length_b   1.000
_cell.length_c   1.000
_cell.angle_alpha   90.00
_cell.angle_beta   90.00
_cell.angle_gamma   90.00
#
_symmetry.space_group_name_H-M   'P 1'
#
loop_
_entity.id
_entity.type
_entity.pdbx_description
1 polymer ?
#
loop_
_entity_poly.entity_id
_entity_poly.type
_entity_poly.pdbx_seq_one_letter_code
_entity_poly.pdbx_strand_id
1 'polypeptide(L)'
;MKILSLYPEYSTEQVIEKLKQEDEFKFLQTEIVDNEEVAVKSNFSRGRKQQIKIRTFVSTLPKCPICGGYLDNKSISVDHIKRKADGGDNSIRNGQVTHLYCNTTYKN
;
A
#
# COMPACT_ATOMS: atom_id res chain seq x y z
N MET A 1 -5.00 -28.65 -3.28
CA MET A 1 -6.32 -29.33 -3.19
C MET A 1 -6.28 -30.75 -2.62
N LYS A 2 -5.12 -31.39 -2.42
CA LYS A 2 -5.04 -32.76 -1.88
C LYS A 2 -5.54 -32.91 -0.43
N ILE A 3 -5.25 -31.95 0.46
CA ILE A 3 -5.63 -32.06 1.88
C ILE A 3 -7.15 -32.09 2.07
N LEU A 4 -7.88 -31.19 1.39
CA LEU A 4 -9.35 -31.11 1.45
C LEU A 4 -10.07 -32.32 0.84
N SER A 5 -9.43 -32.99 -0.14
CA SER A 5 -10.00 -34.19 -0.76
C SER A 5 -9.68 -35.47 0.00
N LEU A 6 -8.61 -35.47 0.81
CA LEU A 6 -8.20 -36.61 1.64
C LEU A 6 -8.85 -36.60 3.03
N TYR A 7 -9.25 -35.43 3.54
CA TYR A 7 -9.82 -35.26 4.88
C TYR A 7 -11.03 -34.31 4.85
N PRO A 8 -12.17 -34.74 4.28
CA PRO A 8 -13.37 -33.91 4.15
C PRO A 8 -13.99 -33.52 5.52
N GLU A 9 -13.71 -34.29 6.57
CA GLU A 9 -14.18 -34.04 7.93
C GLU A 9 -13.39 -32.97 8.71
N TYR A 10 -12.28 -32.45 8.17
CA TYR A 10 -11.47 -31.46 8.89
C TYR A 10 -12.17 -30.12 8.99
N SER A 11 -12.09 -29.50 10.17
CA SER A 11 -12.48 -28.10 10.35
C SER A 11 -11.51 -27.16 9.64
N THR A 12 -11.95 -25.93 9.35
CA THR A 12 -11.13 -24.91 8.70
C THR A 12 -9.80 -24.70 9.41
N GLU A 13 -9.79 -24.70 10.75
CA GLU A 13 -8.60 -24.55 11.58
C GLU A 13 -7.61 -25.72 11.40
N GLN A 14 -8.14 -26.95 11.33
CA GLN A 14 -7.33 -28.15 11.14
C GLN A 14 -6.70 -28.20 9.74
N VAL A 15 -7.45 -27.76 8.72
CA VAL A 15 -6.93 -27.64 7.35
C VAL A 15 -5.80 -26.61 7.30
N ILE A 16 -5.97 -25.45 7.94
CA ILE A 16 -4.94 -24.40 8.02
C ILE A 16 -3.68 -24.94 8.70
N GLU A 17 -3.82 -25.67 9.80
CA GLU A 17 -2.68 -26.23 10.52
C GLU A 17 -1.90 -27.25 9.69
N LYS A 18 -2.60 -28.08 8.90
CA LYS A 18 -1.94 -28.98 7.95
C LYS A 18 -1.27 -28.26 6.80
N LEU A 19 -1.88 -27.21 6.27
CA LEU A 19 -1.25 -26.39 5.22
C LEU A 19 0.06 -25.77 5.69
N LYS A 20 0.15 -25.30 6.94
CA LYS A 20 1.40 -24.75 7.49
C LYS A 20 2.56 -25.75 7.55
N GLN A 21 2.27 -27.04 7.65
CA GLN A 21 3.27 -28.11 7.75
C GLN A 21 3.91 -28.45 6.40
N GLU A 22 3.25 -28.10 5.30
CA GLU A 22 3.73 -28.34 3.94
C GLU A 22 4.75 -27.27 3.53
N ASP A 23 5.90 -27.72 3.01
CA ASP A 23 6.98 -26.82 2.59
C ASP A 23 6.53 -25.80 1.54
N GLU A 24 5.62 -26.20 0.66
CA GLU A 24 5.02 -25.33 -0.37
C GLU A 24 4.35 -24.09 0.23
N PHE A 25 3.82 -24.19 1.46
CA PHE A 25 3.02 -23.15 2.09
C PHE A 25 3.73 -22.45 3.26
N LYS A 26 5.02 -22.70 3.50
CA LYS A 26 5.82 -22.02 4.54
C LYS A 26 5.87 -20.50 4.41
N PHE A 27 5.57 -19.95 3.23
CA PHE A 27 5.49 -18.51 3.00
C PHE A 27 4.20 -17.86 3.55
N LEU A 28 3.18 -18.64 3.90
CA LEU A 28 1.91 -18.14 4.42
C LEU A 28 2.12 -17.59 5.84
N GLN A 29 2.07 -16.26 5.96
CA GLN A 29 2.13 -15.57 7.25
C GLN A 29 0.73 -15.50 7.88
N THR A 30 0.22 -16.64 8.36
CA THR A 30 -1.12 -16.74 8.96
C THR A 30 -1.28 -15.97 10.29
N GLU A 31 -0.16 -15.56 10.89
CA GLU A 31 -0.12 -14.82 12.17
C GLU A 31 -0.47 -13.33 12.01
N ILE A 32 -0.64 -12.85 10.77
CA ILE A 32 -0.99 -11.45 10.49
C ILE A 32 -2.51 -11.23 10.49
N VAL A 33 -3.31 -12.30 10.67
CA VAL A 33 -4.76 -12.16 10.78
C VAL A 33 -5.12 -11.62 12.17
N ASP A 34 -5.16 -10.30 12.31
CA ASP A 34 -5.75 -9.62 13.46
C ASP A 34 -7.27 -9.81 13.45
N ASN A 35 -7.74 -10.94 14.00
CA ASN A 35 -9.14 -11.13 14.36
C ASN A 35 -9.47 -10.50 15.74
N GLU A 36 -8.61 -9.61 16.24
CA GLU A 36 -8.85 -8.96 17.52
C GLU A 36 -10.00 -7.95 17.43
N GLU A 37 -10.97 -8.09 18.32
CA GLU A 37 -12.01 -7.10 18.55
C GLU A 37 -11.44 -5.82 19.17
N VAL A 38 -12.12 -4.69 18.95
CA VAL A 38 -11.72 -3.41 19.55
C VAL A 38 -12.18 -3.41 21.01
N ALA A 39 -11.23 -3.41 21.95
CA ALA A 39 -11.53 -3.40 23.38
C ALA A 39 -11.04 -2.10 24.04
N VAL A 40 -11.75 -1.67 25.09
CA VAL A 40 -11.36 -0.50 25.89
C VAL A 40 -10.24 -0.93 26.86
N LYS A 41 -9.15 -0.15 26.95
CA LYS A 41 -7.92 -0.43 27.75
C LYS A 41 -7.08 -1.63 27.28
N SER A 42 -7.19 -2.07 26.02
CA SER A 42 -6.28 -3.08 25.46
C SER A 42 -5.02 -2.47 24.84
N ASN A 43 -3.92 -3.23 24.82
CA ASN A 43 -2.73 -2.89 24.06
C ASN A 43 -2.95 -3.12 22.55
N PHE A 44 -2.21 -2.40 21.70
CA PHE A 44 -2.19 -2.71 20.27
C PHE A 44 -1.46 -4.04 20.01
N SER A 45 -2.12 -4.93 19.26
CA SER A 45 -1.51 -6.14 18.72
C SER A 45 -0.32 -5.83 17.82
N ARG A 46 0.44 -6.86 17.47
CA ARG A 46 1.53 -6.75 16.49
C ARG A 46 1.00 -6.29 15.12
N GLY A 47 -0.11 -6.84 14.64
CA GLY A 47 -0.67 -6.46 13.35
C GLY A 47 -1.20 -5.01 13.35
N ARG A 48 -1.92 -4.59 14.41
CA ARG A 48 -2.42 -3.22 14.58
C ARG A 48 -1.28 -2.21 14.60
N LYS A 49 -0.18 -2.51 15.32
CA LYS A 49 1.03 -1.67 15.30
C LYS A 49 1.60 -1.54 13.88
N GLN A 50 1.63 -2.61 13.11
CA GLN A 50 2.10 -2.56 11.72
C GLN A 50 1.16 -1.75 10.82
N GLN A 51 -0.15 -1.92 10.95
CA GLN A 51 -1.15 -1.12 10.23
C GLN A 51 -1.03 0.37 10.56
N ILE A 52 -0.88 0.72 11.85
CA ILE A 52 -0.67 2.10 12.30
C ILE A 52 0.58 2.69 11.65
N LYS A 53 1.71 1.98 11.66
CA LYS A 53 2.95 2.45 11.02
C LYS A 53 2.74 2.69 9.53
N ILE A 54 2.18 1.73 8.79
CA ILE A 54 1.92 1.86 7.35
C ILE A 54 1.02 3.06 7.08
N ARG A 55 -0.09 3.20 7.84
CA ARG A 55 -1.00 4.33 7.72
C ARG A 55 -0.29 5.66 7.92
N THR A 56 0.54 5.77 8.96
CA THR A 56 1.32 6.98 9.23
C THR A 56 2.27 7.28 8.07
N PHE A 57 3.07 6.31 7.60
CA PHE A 57 3.98 6.53 6.47
C PHE A 57 3.23 6.95 5.20
N VAL A 58 2.18 6.22 4.82
CA VAL A 58 1.39 6.50 3.62
C VAL A 58 0.73 7.89 3.68
N SER A 59 0.31 8.35 4.87
CA SER A 59 -0.26 9.69 5.03
C SER A 59 0.74 10.83 4.77
N THR A 60 2.05 10.56 4.90
CA THR A 60 3.12 11.55 4.68
C THR A 60 3.67 11.55 3.26
N LEU A 61 3.31 10.56 2.44
CA LEU A 61 3.83 10.44 1.08
C LEU A 61 3.33 11.60 0.21
N PRO A 62 4.20 12.18 -0.64
CA PRO A 62 3.81 13.26 -1.53
C PRO A 62 2.77 12.78 -2.54
N LYS A 63 1.82 13.66 -2.85
CA LYS A 63 0.75 13.39 -3.81
C LYS A 63 0.95 14.23 -5.06
N CYS A 64 0.55 13.70 -6.20
CA CYS A 64 0.54 14.43 -7.45
C CYS A 64 -0.49 15.56 -7.35
N PRO A 65 -0.13 16.82 -7.60
CA PRO A 65 -1.07 17.95 -7.53
C PRO A 65 -2.12 17.92 -8.65
N ILE A 66 -1.92 17.11 -9.70
CA ILE A 66 -2.85 16.99 -10.83
C ILE A 66 -3.98 16.00 -10.51
N CYS A 67 -3.65 14.79 -10.03
CA CYS A 67 -4.63 13.72 -9.82
C CYS A 67 -4.90 13.36 -8.35
N GLY A 68 -4.10 13.87 -7.41
CA GLY A 68 -4.20 13.56 -5.98
C GLY A 68 -3.68 12.17 -5.57
N GLY A 69 -3.20 11.35 -6.52
CA GLY A 69 -2.59 10.05 -6.26
C GLY A 69 -1.20 10.16 -5.65
N TYR A 70 -0.74 9.12 -4.93
CA TYR A 70 0.61 9.07 -4.37
C TYR A 70 1.68 9.04 -5.46
N LEU A 71 2.75 9.79 -5.27
CA LEU A 71 3.92 9.78 -6.14
C LEU A 71 4.86 8.63 -5.76
N ASP A 72 5.34 7.91 -6.77
CA ASP A 72 6.47 7.00 -6.62
C ASP A 72 7.78 7.79 -6.80
N ASN A 73 8.86 7.40 -6.12
CA ASN A 73 10.12 8.14 -6.19
C ASN A 73 10.88 7.94 -7.51
N LYS A 74 10.58 6.88 -8.29
CA LYS A 74 11.29 6.55 -9.53
C LYS A 74 10.55 7.04 -10.78
N SER A 75 9.22 7.07 -10.74
CA SER A 75 8.38 7.39 -11.90
C SER A 75 7.73 8.77 -11.79
N ILE A 76 8.55 9.81 -11.74
CA ILE A 76 8.12 11.21 -11.61
C ILE A 76 8.72 12.14 -12.66
N SER A 77 8.00 13.22 -12.95
CA SER A 77 8.42 14.30 -13.83
C SER A 77 8.37 15.63 -13.06
N VAL A 78 9.34 16.50 -13.32
CA VAL A 78 9.37 17.87 -12.79
C VAL A 78 8.95 18.80 -13.91
N ASP A 79 7.96 19.64 -13.64
CA ASP A 79 7.51 20.66 -14.60
C ASP A 79 6.94 21.89 -13.89
N HIS A 80 6.56 22.88 -14.67
CA HIS A 80 6.08 24.17 -14.20
C HIS A 80 4.67 24.07 -13.62
N ILE A 81 4.34 24.84 -12.58
CA ILE A 81 2.96 25.01 -12.09
C ILE A 81 2.17 25.80 -13.13
N LYS A 82 2.66 26.99 -13.46
CA LYS A 82 2.20 27.80 -14.59
C LYS A 82 3.06 27.48 -15.81
N ARG A 83 2.45 27.04 -16.91
CA ARG A 83 3.19 26.68 -18.13
C ARG A 83 4.02 27.86 -18.63
N LYS A 84 5.18 27.57 -19.21
CA LYS A 84 6.07 28.56 -19.83
C LYS A 84 5.35 29.37 -20.92
N ALA A 85 4.52 28.72 -21.73
CA ALA A 85 3.72 29.37 -22.77
C ALA A 85 2.70 30.38 -22.21
N ASP A 86 2.20 30.14 -21.00
CA ASP A 86 1.27 31.02 -20.29
C ASP A 86 2.01 32.12 -19.49
N GLY A 87 3.33 32.24 -19.65
CA GLY A 87 4.18 33.18 -18.92
C GLY A 87 4.54 32.72 -17.51
N GLY A 88 4.76 31.43 -17.31
CA GLY A 88 5.41 30.89 -16.10
C GLY A 88 6.94 31.03 -16.16
N ASP A 89 7.56 31.29 -15.00
CA ASP A 89 9.01 31.46 -14.86
C ASP A 89 9.72 30.16 -14.46
N ASN A 90 11.06 30.17 -14.41
CA ASN A 90 11.87 29.02 -13.99
C ASN A 90 12.21 29.03 -12.48
N SER A 91 11.46 29.78 -11.67
CA SER A 91 11.69 29.82 -10.23
C SER A 91 11.36 28.48 -9.59
N ILE A 92 12.05 28.12 -8.49
CA ILE A 92 11.75 26.90 -7.71
C ILE A 92 10.28 26.90 -7.26
N ARG A 93 9.71 28.08 -7.00
CA ARG A 93 8.30 28.24 -6.60
C ARG A 93 7.32 27.90 -7.70
N ASN A 94 7.72 28.02 -8.97
CA ASN A 94 6.93 27.58 -10.12
C ASN A 94 7.23 26.13 -10.51
N GLY A 95 8.06 25.38 -9.77
CA GLY A 95 8.32 23.97 -10.02
C GLY A 95 7.38 23.05 -9.23
N GLN A 96 6.99 21.92 -9.82
CA GLN A 96 6.23 20.86 -9.16
C GLN A 96 6.64 19.47 -9.64
N VAL A 97 6.46 18.48 -8.77
CA VAL A 97 6.64 17.05 -9.10
C VAL A 97 5.27 16.44 -9.42
N THR A 98 5.22 15.69 -10.51
CA THR A 98 3.99 15.06 -11.02
C THR A 98 4.27 13.65 -11.51
N HIS A 99 3.24 12.82 -11.72
CA HIS A 99 3.41 11.58 -12.47
C HIS A 99 3.80 11.88 -13.92
N LEU A 100 4.60 10.99 -14.53
CA LEU A 100 4.92 11.08 -15.96
C LEU A 100 3.66 11.24 -16.82
N TYR A 101 2.68 10.35 -16.62
CA TYR A 101 1.41 10.37 -17.37
C TYR A 101 0.63 11.68 -17.17
N CYS A 102 0.49 12.15 -15.92
CA CYS A 102 -0.23 13.38 -15.65
C CYS A 102 0.43 14.58 -16.32
N ASN A 103 1.75 14.63 -16.36
CA ASN A 103 2.49 15.71 -17.00
C ASN A 103 2.39 15.67 -18.52
N THR A 104 2.68 14.52 -19.13
CA THR A 104 2.84 14.41 -20.59
C THR A 104 1.53 14.20 -21.34
N THR A 105 0.49 13.70 -20.67
CA THR A 105 -0.78 13.36 -21.33
C THR A 105 -1.93 14.24 -20.86
N TYR A 106 -2.10 14.42 -19.55
CA TYR A 106 -3.27 15.12 -19.01
C TYR A 106 -3.12 16.66 -19.02
N LYS A 107 -1.97 17.16 -18.57
CA LYS A 107 -1.73 18.60 -18.40
C LYS A 107 -1.34 19.33 -19.70
N ASN A 108 -0.74 18.58 -20.63
CA ASN A 108 0.04 19.11 -21.78
C ASN A 108 -0.62 20.31 -22.47
#